data_AF-A0A2M9XY31-F1
#
_entry.id   AF-A0A2M9XY31-F1
#
_cell.length_a   1.000
_cell.length_b   1.000
_cell.length_c   1.000
_cell.angle_alpha   90.00
_cell.angle_beta   90.00
_cell.angle_gamma   90.00
#
_symmetry.space_group_name_H-M   'P 1'
#
loop_
_entity.id
_entity.type
_entity.pdbx_description
1 polymer ?
#
loop_
_entity_poly.entity_id
_entity_poly.type
_entity_poly.pdbx_seq_one_letter_code
_entity_poly.pdbx_strand_id
1 'polypeptide(L)'
;MDEKQNKQRKKGGIKAAFEDLVVKLISYVEVMTIYIQKNLQIYIKNLVLSSVWVFTSIFLIFLGLVYISYGVYLSFQKFLSAGDPILASFGTGFGFLIFAILFLSLVLRKK
;
A
#
# COMPACT_ATOMS: atom_id res chain seq x y z
N MET A 1 -53.82 26.68 34.56
CA MET A 1 -53.89 25.64 33.52
C MET A 1 -52.69 24.73 33.72
N ASP A 2 -52.94 23.64 34.44
CA ASP A 2 -51.98 22.59 34.77
C ASP A 2 -51.66 21.73 33.54
N GLU A 3 -50.59 22.05 32.83
CA GLU A 3 -49.92 21.04 32.01
C GLU A 3 -48.86 20.36 32.87
N LYS A 4 -49.34 19.35 33.59
CA LYS A 4 -48.54 18.32 34.24
C LYS A 4 -47.52 17.79 33.22
N GLN A 5 -46.29 18.30 33.28
CA GLN A 5 -45.12 17.61 32.75
C GLN A 5 -45.01 16.29 33.50
N ASN A 6 -45.72 15.30 32.99
CA ASN A 6 -45.59 13.91 33.32
C ASN A 6 -44.24 13.47 32.76
N LYS A 7 -43.15 13.92 33.42
CA LYS A 7 -41.89 13.21 33.48
C LYS A 7 -42.26 11.83 34.00
N GLN A 8 -42.59 10.92 33.07
CA GLN A 8 -42.62 9.49 33.32
C GLN A 8 -41.23 9.15 33.84
N ARG A 9 -41.06 9.22 35.17
CA ARG A 9 -40.08 8.46 35.91
C ARG A 9 -40.37 7.01 35.56
N LYS A 10 -39.78 6.52 34.46
CA LYS A 10 -39.69 5.10 34.17
C LYS A 10 -38.89 4.52 35.33
N LYS A 11 -39.59 4.03 36.35
CA LYS A 11 -39.08 3.08 37.34
C LYS A 11 -38.78 1.76 36.63
N GLY A 12 -37.84 1.78 35.69
CA GLY A 12 -37.17 0.57 35.27
C GLY A 12 -36.05 0.35 36.28
N GLY A 13 -36.08 -0.76 37.00
CA GLY A 13 -35.03 -1.10 37.96
C GLY A 13 -33.65 -1.20 37.30
N ILE A 14 -32.64 -1.63 38.08
CA ILE A 14 -31.26 -1.83 37.63
C ILE A 14 -31.18 -2.55 36.27
N LYS A 15 -32.10 -3.49 36.02
CA LYS A 15 -32.23 -4.21 34.75
C LYS A 15 -32.48 -3.31 33.53
N ALA A 16 -33.37 -2.32 33.63
CA ALA A 16 -33.67 -1.42 32.51
C ALA A 16 -32.51 -0.44 32.25
N ALA A 17 -31.81 0.00 33.30
CA ALA A 17 -30.60 0.79 33.15
C ALA A 17 -29.47 -0.04 32.51
N PHE A 18 -29.38 -1.33 32.83
CA PHE A 18 -28.41 -2.24 32.24
C PHE A 18 -28.71 -2.51 30.76
N GLU A 19 -29.97 -2.75 30.40
CA GLU A 19 -30.40 -2.87 29.00
C GLU A 19 -30.08 -1.60 28.20
N ASP A 20 -30.34 -0.40 28.74
CA ASP A 20 -29.99 0.86 28.06
C ASP A 20 -28.47 1.05 27.90
N LEU A 21 -27.68 0.56 28.87
CA LEU A 21 -26.22 0.60 28.83
C LEU A 21 -25.66 -0.37 27.77
N VAL A 22 -26.21 -1.58 27.69
CA VAL A 22 -25.86 -2.57 26.65
C VAL A 22 -26.20 -2.04 25.25
N VAL A 23 -27.37 -1.43 25.08
CA VAL A 23 -27.79 -0.84 23.80
C VAL A 23 -26.83 0.29 23.38
N LYS A 24 -26.42 1.15 24.31
CA LYS A 24 -25.42 2.20 24.05
C LYS A 24 -24.03 1.64 23.74
N LEU A 25 -23.65 0.55 24.38
CA LEU A 25 -22.36 -0.11 24.12
C LEU A 25 -22.34 -0.68 22.70
N ILE A 26 -23.41 -1.37 22.30
CA ILE A 26 -23.54 -1.94 20.95
C ILE A 26 -23.51 -0.83 19.89
N SER A 27 -24.26 0.26 20.09
CA SER A 27 -24.26 1.37 19.14
C SER A 27 -22.90 2.06 19.06
N TYR A 28 -22.17 2.17 20.16
CA TYR A 28 -20.80 2.70 20.17
C TYR A 28 -19.84 1.79 19.40
N VAL A 29 -19.92 0.47 19.63
CA VAL A 29 -19.13 -0.53 18.90
C VAL A 29 -19.40 -0.48 17.41
N GLU A 30 -20.66 -0.32 17.00
CA GLU A 30 -21.07 -0.25 15.60
C GLU A 30 -20.51 0.99 14.89
N VAL A 31 -20.51 2.14 15.56
CA VAL A 31 -19.84 3.34 15.05
C VAL A 31 -18.32 3.12 14.96
N MET A 32 -17.73 2.51 15.99
CA MET A 32 -16.30 2.20 16.04
C MET A 32 -15.86 1.28 14.89
N THR A 33 -16.63 0.23 14.57
CA THR A 33 -16.34 -0.67 13.44
C THR A 33 -16.43 0.04 12.10
N ILE A 34 -17.39 0.96 11.90
CA ILE A 34 -17.46 1.77 10.69
C ILE A 34 -16.20 2.64 10.52
N TYR A 35 -15.70 3.23 11.60
CA TYR A 35 -14.45 4.00 11.58
C TYR A 35 -13.23 3.14 11.26
N ILE A 36 -13.13 1.95 11.88
CA ILE A 36 -12.06 0.99 11.60
C ILE A 36 -12.10 0.57 10.13
N GLN A 37 -13.28 0.21 9.61
CA GLN A 37 -13.44 -0.23 8.23
C GLN A 37 -13.00 0.85 7.22
N LYS A 38 -13.37 2.12 7.44
CA LYS A 38 -12.93 3.24 6.60
C LYS A 38 -11.40 3.42 6.61
N ASN A 39 -10.78 3.39 7.78
CA ASN A 39 -9.33 3.54 7.88
C ASN A 39 -8.57 2.35 7.31
N LEU A 40 -9.09 1.13 7.52
CA LEU A 40 -8.48 -0.10 7.03
C LEU A 40 -8.51 -0.17 5.51
N GLN A 41 -9.59 0.27 4.86
CA GLN A 41 -9.68 0.32 3.40
C GLN A 41 -8.63 1.26 2.78
N ILE A 42 -8.41 2.44 3.38
CA ILE A 42 -7.40 3.41 2.93
C ILE A 42 -6.00 2.82 3.13
N TYR A 43 -5.75 2.20 4.29
CA TYR A 43 -4.47 1.59 4.60
C TYR A 43 -4.12 0.45 3.63
N ILE A 44 -5.06 -0.47 3.39
CA ILE A 44 -4.89 -1.58 2.45
C ILE A 44 -4.65 -1.04 1.03
N LYS A 45 -5.41 -0.03 0.59
CA LYS A 45 -5.23 0.56 -0.76
C LYS A 45 -3.83 1.16 -0.92
N ASN A 46 -3.35 1.91 0.07
CA ASN A 46 -2.00 2.48 0.03
C ASN A 46 -0.91 1.41 0.12
N LEU A 47 -1.12 0.37 0.92
CA LEU A 47 -0.19 -0.76 1.03
C LEU A 47 -0.08 -1.52 -0.29
N VAL A 48 -1.21 -1.83 -0.93
CA VAL A 48 -1.23 -2.49 -2.24
C VAL A 48 -0.54 -1.63 -3.30
N LEU A 49 -0.87 -0.34 -3.38
CA LEU A 49 -0.21 0.59 -4.31
C LEU A 49 1.30 0.62 -4.07
N SER A 50 1.73 0.85 -2.83
CA SER A 50 3.15 0.89 -2.48
C SER A 50 3.84 -0.44 -2.78
N SER A 51 3.19 -1.57 -2.54
CA SER A 51 3.74 -2.90 -2.78
C SER A 51 3.95 -3.16 -4.28
N VAL A 52 2.96 -2.82 -5.12
CA VAL A 52 3.09 -2.91 -6.58
C VAL A 52 4.26 -2.08 -7.08
N TRP A 53 4.38 -0.84 -6.62
CA TRP A 53 5.47 0.06 -6.98
C TRP A 53 6.86 -0.47 -6.60
N VAL A 54 6.98 -1.04 -5.40
CA VAL A 54 8.22 -1.66 -4.93
C VAL A 54 8.54 -2.89 -5.77
N PHE A 55 7.56 -3.76 -6.01
CA PHE A 55 7.75 -4.97 -6.81
C PHE A 55 8.15 -4.65 -8.25
N THR A 56 7.50 -3.67 -8.88
CA THR A 56 7.88 -3.19 -10.23
C THR A 56 9.30 -2.63 -10.26
N SER A 57 9.70 -1.90 -9.23
CA SER A 57 11.07 -1.36 -9.14
C SER A 57 12.11 -2.47 -9.03
N ILE A 58 11.86 -3.47 -8.18
CA ILE A 58 12.72 -4.66 -8.06
C ILE A 58 12.79 -5.42 -9.38
N PHE A 59 11.66 -5.58 -10.08
CA PHE A 59 11.61 -6.23 -11.38
C PHE A 59 12.42 -5.49 -12.45
N LEU A 60 12.37 -4.14 -12.47
CA LEU A 60 13.18 -3.32 -13.36
C LEU A 60 14.68 -3.43 -13.05
N ILE A 61 15.06 -3.45 -11.77
CA ILE A 61 16.45 -3.68 -11.35
C ILE A 61 16.92 -5.04 -11.84
N PHE A 62 16.10 -6.08 -11.65
CA PHE A 62 16.41 -7.43 -12.11
C PHE A 62 16.62 -7.47 -13.63
N LEU A 63 15.71 -6.86 -14.40
CA LEU A 63 15.86 -6.71 -15.85
C LEU A 63 17.16 -6.00 -16.24
N GLY A 64 17.48 -4.87 -15.58
CA GLY A 64 18.73 -4.14 -15.80
C GLY A 64 19.96 -5.01 -15.55
N LEU A 65 19.97 -5.78 -14.46
CA LEU A 65 21.06 -6.71 -14.13
C LEU A 65 21.20 -7.83 -15.16
N VAL A 66 20.09 -8.38 -15.65
CA VAL A 66 20.11 -9.40 -16.71
C VAL A 66 20.73 -8.84 -18.00
N TYR A 67 20.33 -7.64 -18.42
CA TYR A 67 20.87 -6.98 -19.62
C TYR A 67 22.35 -6.61 -19.46
N ILE A 68 22.77 -6.15 -18.28
CA ILE A 68 24.18 -5.88 -17.98
C ILE A 68 25.00 -7.17 -18.01
N SER A 69 24.51 -8.24 -17.37
CA SER A 69 25.15 -9.55 -17.38
C SER A 69 25.31 -10.10 -18.81
N TYR A 70 24.28 -9.96 -19.64
CA TYR A 70 24.35 -10.31 -21.06
C TYR A 70 25.35 -9.45 -21.84
N GLY A 71 25.43 -8.14 -21.55
CA GLY A 71 26.42 -7.24 -22.13
C GLY A 71 27.86 -7.62 -21.74
N VAL A 72 28.07 -8.04 -20.50
CA VAL A 72 29.37 -8.57 -20.02
C VAL A 72 29.72 -9.86 -20.76
N TYR A 73 28.77 -10.80 -20.88
CA TYR A 73 28.95 -12.04 -21.64
C TYR A 73 29.35 -11.78 -23.11
N LEU A 74 28.63 -10.88 -23.79
CA LEU A 74 28.96 -10.47 -25.16
C LEU A 74 30.33 -9.78 -25.26
N SER A 75 30.73 -9.04 -24.23
CA SER A 75 32.06 -8.41 -24.17
C SER A 75 33.17 -9.44 -24.05
N PHE A 76 33.01 -10.46 -23.19
CA PHE A 76 33.93 -11.60 -23.12
C PHE A 76 34.00 -12.37 -24.45
N GLN A 77 32.87 -12.56 -25.13
CA GLN A 77 32.86 -13.14 -26.49
C GLN A 77 33.58 -12.27 -27.51
N LYS A 78 33.48 -10.93 -27.48
CA LYS A 78 34.20 -10.05 -28.43
C LYS A 78 35.72 -10.17 -28.28
N PHE A 79 36.23 -10.30 -27.05
CA PHE A 79 37.66 -10.54 -26.80
C PHE A 79 38.14 -11.91 -27.31
N LEU A 80 37.23 -12.88 -27.45
CA LEU A 80 37.53 -14.23 -27.95
C LEU A 80 37.14 -14.48 -29.43
N SER A 81 36.28 -13.64 -30.03
CA SER A 81 35.62 -13.97 -31.32
C SER A 81 35.19 -12.78 -32.21
N ALA A 82 35.64 -11.53 -31.96
CA ALA A 82 35.54 -10.40 -32.90
C ALA A 82 34.12 -10.04 -33.46
N GLY A 83 33.05 -10.23 -32.69
CA GLY A 83 31.68 -9.80 -33.06
C GLY A 83 31.21 -8.54 -32.32
N ASP A 84 30.37 -7.69 -32.95
CA ASP A 84 29.96 -6.38 -32.44
C ASP A 84 28.45 -6.25 -32.06
N PRO A 85 28.07 -6.50 -30.78
CA PRO A 85 26.75 -6.14 -30.22
C PRO A 85 26.80 -5.44 -28.84
N ILE A 86 27.98 -4.97 -28.40
CA ILE A 86 28.25 -4.52 -27.02
C ILE A 86 27.48 -3.26 -26.62
N LEU A 87 27.42 -2.27 -27.51
CA LEU A 87 26.89 -0.94 -27.19
C LEU A 87 25.38 -0.98 -26.91
N ALA A 88 24.64 -1.85 -27.61
CA ALA A 88 23.20 -2.00 -27.45
C ALA A 88 22.83 -2.61 -26.08
N SER A 89 23.57 -3.63 -25.61
CA SER A 89 23.29 -4.31 -24.34
C SER A 89 23.68 -3.47 -23.12
N PHE A 90 24.81 -2.77 -23.18
CA PHE A 90 25.20 -1.84 -22.10
C PHE A 90 24.29 -0.62 -22.04
N GLY A 91 23.87 -0.06 -23.19
CA GLY A 91 22.92 1.06 -23.24
C GLY A 91 21.55 0.71 -22.67
N THR A 92 21.02 -0.49 -22.97
CA THR A 92 19.75 -0.96 -22.39
C THR A 92 19.87 -1.20 -20.89
N GLY A 93 20.95 -1.84 -20.43
CA GLY A 93 21.20 -2.06 -19.00
C GLY A 93 21.29 -0.76 -18.19
N PHE A 94 22.03 0.23 -18.68
CA PHE A 94 22.12 1.56 -18.05
C PHE A 94 20.78 2.30 -18.07
N GLY A 95 20.03 2.21 -19.17
CA GLY A 95 18.69 2.80 -19.27
C GLY A 95 17.73 2.25 -18.22
N PHE A 96 17.66 0.93 -18.05
CA PHE A 96 16.83 0.29 -17.04
C PHE A 96 17.24 0.67 -15.60
N LEU A 97 18.54 0.81 -15.32
CA LEU A 97 19.01 1.27 -14.01
C LEU A 97 18.59 2.71 -13.72
N ILE A 98 18.71 3.62 -14.69
CA ILE A 98 18.27 5.02 -14.52
C ILE A 98 16.76 5.08 -14.29
N PHE A 99 15.97 4.33 -15.06
CA PHE A 99 14.52 4.24 -14.84
C PHE A 99 14.17 3.68 -13.46
N ALA A 100 14.87 2.64 -13.00
CA ALA A 100 14.66 2.08 -11.68
C ALA A 100 14.91 3.11 -10.56
N ILE A 101 15.99 3.90 -10.66
CA ILE A 101 16.29 4.96 -9.69
C ILE A 101 15.22 6.06 -9.71
N LEU A 102 14.76 6.49 -10.89
CA LEU A 102 13.70 7.49 -11.02
C LEU A 102 12.37 7.00 -10.42
N PHE A 103 11.99 5.75 -10.68
CA PHE A 103 10.80 5.14 -10.08
C PHE A 103 10.92 5.03 -8.57
N LEU A 104 12.06 4.55 -8.05
CA LEU A 104 12.30 4.46 -6.62
C LEU A 104 12.20 5.83 -5.95
N SER A 105 12.79 6.86 -6.58
CA SER A 105 12.70 8.25 -6.11
C SER A 105 11.27 8.75 -6.09
N LEU A 106 10.46 8.52 -7.13
CA LEU A 106 9.05 8.92 -7.17
C LEU A 106 8.21 8.24 -6.08
N VAL A 107 8.47 6.96 -5.84
CA VAL A 107 7.77 6.15 -4.83
C VAL A 107 8.12 6.61 -3.43
N LEU A 108 9.41 6.88 -3.16
CA LEU A 108 9.88 7.34 -1.85
C LEU A 108 9.45 8.78 -1.55
N ARG A 109 9.32 9.65 -2.55
CA ARG A 109 8.93 11.06 -2.37
C ARG A 109 7.43 11.25 -2.06
N LYS A 110 6.61 10.21 -2.22
CA LYS A 110 5.16 10.20 -1.94
C LYS A 110 4.78 9.52 -0.63
N LYS A 111 5.74 8.93 0.09
CA LYS A 111 5.57 8.51 1.49
C LYS A 111 5.84 9.69 2.42
#